data_AF-A0A814KFV8-F1
#
_entry.id   AF-A0A814KFV8-F1
#
_cell.length_a   1.000
_cell.length_b   1.000
_cell.length_c   1.000
_cell.angle_alpha   90.00
_cell.angle_beta   90.00
_cell.angle_gamma   90.00
#
_symmetry.space_group_name_H-M   'P 1'
#
loop_
_entity.id
_entity.type
_entity.pdbx_description
1 polymer ?
#
loop_
_entity_poly.entity_id
_entity_poly.type
_entity_poly.pdbx_seq_one_letter_code
_entity_poly.pdbx_strand_id
1 'polypeptide(L)'
;MLKQPHLDIPQIRFRSNQSGPFKKVSVAHYTATYGSRTDSHSNVFNTNLKQICEIYDPEEYVFADGVIVSLVDFVYFPTLSNKKELYREKHQSQLWLIQIEESPRNSYRRAQINNITDLDDWFNLTATLKPESDYHIQYRGYRIKPEIIDLIQNKLNIKFNHTFNSTLLPQSKSFTNGLSIYLNTLTSVLNKELNDRQDAYSQACPYTCNQPLPNDLIQSLQPYLPPIIPRVLNRNIVYIAWFVSNCHSHSGREEYVYKLRSQPGIHVDIYGGCKSMFHSHIVPLECQKGTPNCMEKTLSIYRFYLSFENSKCDTYITEKYWVQGLHGKCIPIVLGAKIKQYERIAIPNSYIHVDNYPTVEQLAQELHRLNKNDSEYVKYLQWTHLYDVSENYGPTARFSFHSTLCFLGHYQRLHAMKENNEQRTYLLNLIRNIFNMEKMRLPNFNWDTATTKLIRISEFYNPKVNCWDNDFPSLFRQVINHLFIWWKLL
;
A
#
# COMPACT_ATOMS: atom_id res chain seq x y z
N MET A 1 -11.10 49.47 4.18
CA MET A 1 -11.81 48.55 5.11
C MET A 1 -12.48 47.47 4.30
N LEU A 2 -11.79 46.36 4.05
CA LEU A 2 -12.35 45.13 3.52
C LEU A 2 -12.37 44.15 4.69
N LYS A 3 -13.56 43.72 5.10
CA LYS A 3 -13.74 42.75 6.19
C LYS A 3 -13.01 41.46 5.80
N GLN A 4 -12.02 41.06 6.60
CA GLN A 4 -11.45 39.72 6.55
C GLN A 4 -12.60 38.70 6.69
N PRO A 5 -12.64 37.63 5.90
CA PRO A 5 -13.57 36.55 6.18
C PRO A 5 -13.20 36.01 7.56
N HIS A 6 -14.15 36.07 8.49
CA HIS A 6 -14.07 35.31 9.73
C HIS A 6 -13.93 33.84 9.32
N LEU A 7 -12.70 33.32 9.37
CA LEU A 7 -12.47 31.89 9.50
C LEU A 7 -12.95 31.55 10.91
N ASP A 8 -14.26 31.30 11.03
CA ASP A 8 -14.82 30.63 12.19
C ASP A 8 -13.99 29.35 12.39
N ILE A 9 -13.35 29.26 13.55
CA ILE A 9 -12.72 28.03 14.01
C ILE A 9 -13.81 26.97 13.90
N PRO A 10 -13.69 25.93 13.06
CA PRO A 10 -14.78 24.98 12.91
C PRO A 10 -15.03 24.35 14.29
N GLN A 11 -16.22 24.57 14.84
CA GLN A 11 -16.62 24.00 16.12
C GLN A 11 -16.70 22.48 15.95
N ILE A 12 -15.63 21.78 16.32
CA ILE A 12 -15.57 20.31 16.32
C ILE A 12 -16.78 19.81 17.13
N ARG A 13 -17.64 18.97 16.54
CA ARG A 13 -18.76 18.38 17.29
C ARG A 13 -18.20 17.45 18.37
N PHE A 14 -18.50 17.76 19.62
CA PHE A 14 -18.09 16.96 20.77
C PHE A 14 -19.26 16.09 21.26
N ARG A 15 -18.96 14.90 21.78
CA ARG A 15 -19.84 14.28 22.78
C ARG A 15 -19.97 15.27 23.94
N SER A 16 -21.19 15.46 24.45
CA SER A 16 -21.55 16.48 25.46
C SER A 16 -20.66 16.50 26.71
N ASN A 17 -19.90 15.43 26.97
CA ASN A 17 -19.06 15.26 28.16
C ASN A 17 -17.54 15.41 27.88
N GLN A 18 -17.12 15.84 26.68
CA GLN A 18 -15.70 15.98 26.32
C GLN A 18 -15.40 17.33 25.67
N SER A 19 -15.29 18.40 26.48
CA SER A 19 -14.84 19.72 26.04
C SER A 19 -13.49 20.07 26.68
N GLY A 20 -12.46 20.35 25.85
CA GLY A 20 -11.18 20.88 26.34
C GLY A 20 -9.99 20.66 25.39
N PRO A 21 -8.89 21.42 25.53
CA PRO A 21 -7.70 21.34 24.67
C PRO A 21 -6.90 20.02 24.81
N PHE A 22 -7.24 19.18 25.78
CA PHE A 22 -6.61 17.89 26.09
C PHE A 22 -7.18 16.68 25.40
N LYS A 23 -8.29 16.84 24.68
CA LYS A 23 -8.99 15.69 24.14
C LYS A 23 -8.05 14.92 23.20
N LYS A 24 -8.12 13.59 23.24
CA LYS A 24 -7.43 12.73 22.27
C LYS A 24 -7.95 13.02 20.85
N VAL A 25 -7.15 12.72 19.84
CA VAL A 25 -7.65 12.66 18.46
C VAL A 25 -8.35 11.31 18.27
N SER A 26 -9.63 11.36 17.88
CA SER A 26 -10.44 10.16 17.68
C SER A 26 -10.48 9.74 16.21
N VAL A 27 -10.33 8.43 15.97
CA VAL A 27 -10.41 7.84 14.64
C VAL A 27 -11.50 6.77 14.61
N ALA A 28 -12.42 6.88 13.65
CA ALA A 28 -13.39 5.83 13.33
C ALA A 28 -12.96 5.11 12.04
N HIS A 29 -13.16 3.79 11.99
CA HIS A 29 -12.78 2.99 10.83
C HIS A 29 -13.91 2.03 10.43
N TYR A 30 -14.39 2.21 9.21
CA TYR A 30 -15.53 1.51 8.64
C TYR A 30 -15.09 0.73 7.39
N THR A 31 -14.45 -0.42 7.60
CA THR A 31 -14.16 -1.37 6.51
C THR A 31 -14.60 -2.77 6.89
N ALA A 32 -15.42 -3.41 6.05
CA ALA A 32 -15.76 -4.83 6.18
C ALA A 32 -14.93 -5.71 5.24
N THR A 33 -14.37 -5.11 4.18
CA THR A 33 -13.57 -5.84 3.19
C THR A 33 -12.08 -5.76 3.53
N TYR A 34 -11.47 -6.93 3.79
CA TYR A 34 -10.02 -7.16 3.96
C TYR A 34 -9.32 -6.54 5.18
N GLY A 35 -10.08 -6.01 6.15
CA GLY A 35 -9.58 -5.59 7.46
C GLY A 35 -10.69 -5.71 8.51
N SER A 36 -10.31 -5.95 9.77
CA SER A 36 -11.25 -6.08 10.88
C SER A 36 -11.99 -4.77 11.13
N ARG A 37 -13.33 -4.83 11.27
CA ARG A 37 -14.10 -3.72 11.85
C ARG A 37 -13.50 -3.42 13.23
N THR A 38 -12.99 -2.20 13.41
CA THR A 38 -12.42 -1.80 14.70
C THR A 38 -13.57 -1.32 15.57
N ASP A 39 -13.81 -2.00 16.68
CA ASP A 39 -14.61 -1.47 17.77
C ASP A 39 -13.74 -0.59 18.68
N SER A 40 -14.39 0.16 19.57
CA SER A 40 -13.73 0.97 20.61
C SER A 40 -12.85 0.18 21.57
N HIS A 41 -12.88 -1.16 21.52
CA HIS A 41 -12.08 -2.06 22.36
C HIS A 41 -10.81 -2.58 21.63
N SER A 42 -10.67 -2.30 20.34
CA SER A 42 -9.54 -2.77 19.54
C SER A 42 -8.20 -2.15 19.97
N ASN A 43 -7.20 -3.00 20.24
CA ASN A 43 -5.83 -2.59 20.61
C ASN A 43 -5.01 -2.17 19.38
N VAL A 44 -5.48 -1.15 18.66
CA VAL A 44 -4.83 -0.66 17.43
C VAL A 44 -3.64 0.25 17.72
N PHE A 45 -3.74 1.09 18.76
CA PHE A 45 -2.67 1.98 19.17
C PHE A 45 -1.76 1.31 20.21
N ASN A 46 -0.45 1.53 20.06
CA ASN A 46 0.52 1.21 21.11
C ASN A 46 0.24 2.05 22.38
N THR A 47 0.82 1.65 23.52
CA THR A 47 0.59 2.30 24.82
C THR A 47 0.93 3.80 24.83
N ASN A 48 1.90 4.24 24.01
CA ASN A 48 2.26 5.65 23.93
C ASN A 48 1.17 6.46 23.20
N LEU A 49 0.73 5.98 22.03
CA LEU A 49 -0.29 6.63 21.21
C LEU A 49 -1.64 6.66 21.90
N LYS A 50 -1.99 5.68 22.74
CA LYS A 50 -3.21 5.70 23.57
C LYS A 50 -3.31 6.92 24.50
N GLN A 51 -2.21 7.63 24.77
CA GLN A 51 -2.25 8.87 25.56
C GLN A 51 -2.84 10.05 24.79
N ILE A 52 -2.69 10.06 23.46
CA ILE A 52 -3.08 11.18 22.59
C ILE A 52 -4.12 10.81 21.52
N CYS A 53 -4.32 9.52 21.24
CA CYS A 53 -5.25 8.98 20.24
C CYS A 53 -6.28 8.03 20.88
N GLU A 54 -7.47 7.96 20.29
CA GLU A 54 -8.51 6.98 20.65
C GLU A 54 -9.26 6.46 19.43
N ILE A 55 -9.83 5.25 19.52
CA ILE A 55 -10.67 4.64 18.48
C ILE A 55 -12.13 4.84 18.85
N TYR A 56 -12.92 5.33 17.89
CA TYR A 56 -14.38 5.45 18.04
C TYR A 56 -15.08 4.29 17.34
N ASP A 57 -16.23 3.92 17.91
CA ASP A 57 -17.10 2.95 17.26
C ASP A 57 -17.52 3.48 15.88
N PRO A 58 -17.58 2.64 14.85
CA PRO A 58 -17.83 3.11 13.49
C PRO A 58 -19.23 3.76 13.33
N GLU A 59 -20.15 3.47 14.24
CA GLU A 59 -21.49 4.08 14.31
C GLU A 59 -21.47 5.50 14.88
N GLU A 60 -20.40 5.91 15.56
CA GLU A 60 -20.21 7.23 16.17
C GLU A 60 -19.28 8.14 15.34
N TYR A 61 -19.02 7.80 14.07
CA TYR A 61 -18.07 8.49 13.20
C TYR A 61 -18.33 10.01 13.08
N VAL A 62 -19.57 10.47 13.26
CA VAL A 62 -19.94 11.90 13.22
C VAL A 62 -19.23 12.73 14.30
N PHE A 63 -18.74 12.09 15.36
CA PHE A 63 -17.97 12.70 16.44
C PHE A 63 -16.46 12.43 16.35
N ALA A 64 -16.01 11.69 15.34
CA ALA A 64 -14.60 11.37 15.15
C ALA A 64 -13.85 12.53 14.48
N ASP A 65 -12.59 12.77 14.85
CA ASP A 65 -11.72 13.71 14.13
C ASP A 65 -11.31 13.17 12.76
N GLY A 66 -11.11 11.85 12.64
CA GLY A 66 -10.75 11.16 11.41
C GLY A 66 -11.64 9.94 11.13
N VAL A 67 -11.94 9.70 9.85
CA VAL A 67 -12.74 8.58 9.37
C VAL A 67 -12.02 7.87 8.25
N ILE A 68 -11.87 6.55 8.39
CA ILE A 68 -11.32 5.64 7.36
C ILE A 68 -12.49 4.81 6.83
N VAL A 69 -12.64 4.74 5.51
CA VAL A 69 -13.70 3.94 4.90
C VAL A 69 -13.27 3.43 3.53
N SER A 70 -13.66 2.20 3.18
CA SER A 70 -13.43 1.69 1.81
C SER A 70 -14.47 2.26 0.85
N LEU A 71 -14.18 2.32 -0.46
CA LEU A 71 -15.19 2.74 -1.44
C LEU A 71 -16.46 1.89 -1.37
N VAL A 72 -16.31 0.58 -1.22
CA VAL A 72 -17.43 -0.37 -1.17
C VAL A 72 -18.27 -0.13 0.08
N ASP A 73 -17.64 -0.05 1.23
CA ASP A 73 -18.32 0.11 2.52
C ASP A 73 -18.92 1.51 2.67
N PHE A 74 -18.34 2.54 2.04
CA PHE A 74 -18.92 3.87 2.01
C PHE A 74 -20.28 3.90 1.30
N VAL A 75 -20.44 3.13 0.23
CA VAL A 75 -21.72 3.08 -0.50
C VAL A 75 -22.79 2.36 0.29
N TYR A 76 -22.43 1.29 1.00
CA TYR A 76 -23.32 0.57 1.90
C TYR A 76 -23.40 1.16 3.31
N PHE A 77 -22.71 2.28 3.55
CA PHE A 77 -22.73 2.99 4.83
C PHE A 77 -24.20 3.26 5.20
N PRO A 78 -24.62 2.89 6.42
CA PRO A 78 -26.04 2.71 6.74
C PRO A 78 -26.86 3.97 6.43
N THR A 79 -27.68 3.89 5.39
CA THR A 79 -28.94 4.62 5.24
C THR A 79 -30.11 3.69 5.55
N LEU A 80 -29.93 2.76 6.51
CA LEU A 80 -30.88 1.70 6.80
C LEU A 80 -32.18 2.30 7.33
N SER A 81 -33.15 2.34 6.43
CA SER A 81 -34.57 2.49 6.69
C SER A 81 -35.01 1.63 7.88
N ASN A 82 -34.95 2.19 9.09
CA ASN A 82 -35.91 2.05 10.19
C ASN A 82 -35.29 2.43 11.54
N LYS A 83 -34.91 3.71 11.69
CA LYS A 83 -35.27 4.56 12.84
C LYS A 83 -34.74 5.98 12.58
N LYS A 84 -35.68 6.92 12.45
CA LYS A 84 -35.53 8.38 12.40
C LYS A 84 -34.13 8.91 12.73
N GLU A 85 -33.28 9.09 11.71
CA GLU A 85 -32.29 10.16 11.53
C GLU A 85 -31.44 9.85 10.29
N LEU A 86 -31.27 10.85 9.41
CA LEU A 86 -30.49 10.73 8.17
C LEU A 86 -28.99 10.68 8.49
N TYR A 87 -28.23 9.77 7.87
CA TYR A 87 -26.78 9.88 7.83
C TYR A 87 -26.23 9.70 6.41
N ARG A 88 -25.75 10.81 5.85
CA ARG A 88 -24.31 11.11 5.81
C ARG A 88 -24.17 12.62 6.09
N GLU A 89 -23.81 13.02 7.30
CA GLU A 89 -23.38 14.39 7.60
C GLU A 89 -21.86 14.39 7.75
N LYS A 90 -21.17 15.26 7.02
CA LYS A 90 -19.72 15.47 7.15
C LYS A 90 -19.47 16.80 7.82
N HIS A 91 -18.74 16.79 8.93
CA HIS A 91 -18.25 18.03 9.51
C HIS A 91 -16.99 18.51 8.78
N GLN A 92 -16.88 19.81 8.51
CA GLN A 92 -15.79 20.35 7.69
C GLN A 92 -14.39 20.13 8.27
N SER A 93 -14.29 19.98 9.61
CA SER A 93 -13.01 19.70 10.27
C SER A 93 -12.55 18.26 10.16
N GLN A 94 -13.40 17.32 9.73
CA GLN A 94 -13.06 15.89 9.74
C GLN A 94 -12.08 15.54 8.62
N LEU A 95 -11.13 14.68 8.96
CA LEU A 95 -10.27 14.01 7.99
C LEU A 95 -10.98 12.76 7.46
N TRP A 96 -11.28 12.72 6.18
CA TRP A 96 -11.95 11.60 5.53
C TRP A 96 -11.00 10.93 4.55
N LEU A 97 -10.52 9.75 4.92
CA LEU A 97 -9.62 8.92 4.14
C LEU A 97 -10.40 7.83 3.42
N ILE A 98 -10.38 7.84 2.09
CA ILE A 98 -10.91 6.72 1.30
C ILE A 98 -9.83 5.69 1.02
N GLN A 99 -10.12 4.42 1.32
CA GLN A 99 -9.25 3.29 1.03
C GLN A 99 -9.74 2.53 -0.22
N ILE A 100 -8.84 2.34 -1.19
CA ILE A 100 -9.12 1.58 -2.42
C ILE A 100 -7.95 0.63 -2.72
N GLU A 101 -8.18 -0.66 -2.53
CA GLU A 101 -7.19 -1.74 -2.75
C GLU A 101 -7.51 -2.63 -3.95
N GLU A 102 -8.44 -2.19 -4.80
CA GLU A 102 -8.85 -2.92 -6.00
C GLU A 102 -8.87 -2.01 -7.22
N SER A 103 -8.81 -2.63 -8.40
CA SER A 103 -8.90 -1.88 -9.66
C SER A 103 -10.21 -1.07 -9.71
N PRO A 104 -10.23 0.10 -10.40
CA PRO A 104 -11.40 0.96 -10.42
C PRO A 104 -12.67 0.20 -10.75
N ARG A 105 -12.70 -0.50 -11.88
CA ARG A 105 -13.86 -1.27 -12.30
C ARG A 105 -14.34 -2.30 -11.28
N ASN A 106 -13.43 -3.04 -10.64
CA ASN A 106 -13.84 -4.03 -9.64
C ASN A 106 -14.39 -3.37 -8.38
N SER A 107 -13.76 -2.30 -7.93
CA SER A 107 -14.28 -1.48 -6.84
C SER A 107 -15.67 -0.95 -7.17
N TYR A 108 -15.94 -0.60 -8.44
CA TYR A 108 -17.21 0.00 -8.89
C TYR A 108 -18.31 -1.04 -8.88
N ARG A 109 -18.00 -2.19 -9.48
CA ARG A 109 -18.89 -3.35 -9.57
C ARG A 109 -19.27 -3.87 -8.19
N ARG A 110 -18.32 -3.91 -7.25
CA ARG A 110 -18.60 -4.35 -5.87
C ARG A 110 -19.44 -3.32 -5.10
N ALA A 111 -19.14 -2.04 -5.30
CA ALA A 111 -19.85 -0.95 -4.63
C ALA A 111 -21.27 -0.72 -5.19
N GLN A 112 -21.58 -1.22 -6.40
CA GLN A 112 -22.89 -1.02 -7.06
C GLN A 112 -23.28 0.46 -7.18
N ILE A 113 -22.29 1.32 -7.45
CA ILE A 113 -22.49 2.76 -7.58
C ILE A 113 -23.26 3.06 -8.88
N ASN A 114 -24.30 3.88 -8.81
CA ASN A 114 -25.03 4.34 -10.00
C ASN A 114 -24.31 5.52 -10.67
N ASN A 115 -23.82 6.48 -9.89
CA ASN A 115 -23.07 7.64 -10.37
C ASN A 115 -21.89 7.96 -9.45
N ILE A 116 -20.66 7.92 -9.98
CA ILE A 116 -19.44 8.13 -9.19
C ILE A 116 -19.31 9.58 -8.69
N THR A 117 -19.89 10.55 -9.39
CA THR A 117 -19.82 11.97 -9.01
C THR A 117 -20.58 12.27 -7.72
N ASP A 118 -21.51 11.39 -7.31
CA ASP A 118 -22.23 11.52 -6.04
C ASP A 118 -21.28 11.37 -4.84
N LEU A 119 -20.09 10.82 -5.07
CA LEU A 119 -19.01 10.65 -4.10
C LEU A 119 -17.96 11.75 -4.17
N ASP A 120 -18.09 12.70 -5.11
CA ASP A 120 -17.19 13.84 -5.17
C ASP A 120 -17.34 14.67 -3.89
N ASP A 121 -16.22 15.23 -3.46
CA ASP A 121 -16.09 16.13 -2.31
C ASP A 121 -16.36 15.50 -0.92
N TRP A 122 -16.64 14.20 -0.86
CA TRP A 122 -16.77 13.46 0.39
C TRP A 122 -15.46 13.24 1.12
N PHE A 123 -14.35 13.10 0.39
CA PHE A 123 -13.05 12.76 0.96
C PHE A 123 -12.08 13.93 0.87
N ASN A 124 -11.10 13.97 1.77
CA ASN A 124 -9.98 14.92 1.70
C ASN A 124 -8.61 14.24 1.82
N LEU A 125 -8.58 12.91 1.97
CA LEU A 125 -7.38 12.10 1.85
C LEU A 125 -7.68 10.83 1.03
N THR A 126 -6.69 10.37 0.27
CA THR A 126 -6.72 9.13 -0.51
C THR A 126 -5.71 8.11 0.03
N ALA A 127 -6.14 6.86 0.16
CA ALA A 127 -5.27 5.70 0.37
C ALA A 127 -5.50 4.68 -0.74
N THR A 128 -4.66 4.68 -1.77
CA THR A 128 -4.83 3.77 -2.92
C THR A 128 -3.50 3.24 -3.42
N LEU A 129 -3.55 2.26 -4.32
CA LEU A 129 -2.36 1.74 -4.99
C LEU A 129 -1.64 2.77 -5.88
N LYS A 130 -2.24 3.92 -6.19
CA LYS A 130 -1.61 4.98 -7.00
C LYS A 130 -0.42 5.63 -6.27
N PRO A 131 0.75 5.81 -6.93
CA PRO A 131 1.86 6.56 -6.38
C PRO A 131 1.53 8.00 -5.97
N GLU A 132 0.57 8.62 -6.65
CA GLU A 132 0.12 9.99 -6.40
C GLU A 132 -0.95 10.12 -5.30
N SER A 133 -1.34 9.02 -4.64
CA SER A 133 -2.24 9.11 -3.48
C SER A 133 -1.54 9.76 -2.29
N ASP A 134 -2.33 10.41 -1.43
CA ASP A 134 -1.86 10.99 -0.17
C ASP A 134 -1.23 9.92 0.70
N TYR A 135 -1.82 8.72 0.66
CA TYR A 135 -1.24 7.51 1.18
C TYR A 135 -1.11 6.46 0.07
N HIS A 136 0.11 6.25 -0.42
CA HIS A 136 0.36 5.18 -1.39
C HIS A 136 0.33 3.82 -0.69
N ILE A 137 -0.67 3.01 -1.01
CA ILE A 137 -0.75 1.62 -0.58
C ILE A 137 0.15 0.82 -1.50
N GLN A 138 1.14 0.13 -0.96
CA GLN A 138 1.87 -0.88 -1.70
C GLN A 138 1.45 -2.25 -1.19
N TYR A 139 1.07 -3.13 -2.11
CA TYR A 139 0.48 -4.43 -1.78
C TYR A 139 1.38 -5.26 -0.86
N ARG A 140 2.64 -5.46 -1.27
CA ARG A 140 3.70 -6.08 -0.49
C ARG A 140 5.05 -5.53 -0.91
N GLY A 141 6.06 -5.82 -0.12
CA GLY A 141 7.45 -5.50 -0.40
C GLY A 141 8.38 -6.62 -0.01
N TYR A 142 9.67 -6.37 -0.15
CA TYR A 142 10.73 -7.29 0.24
C TYR A 142 11.84 -6.56 0.99
N ARG A 143 12.61 -7.33 1.76
CA ARG A 143 13.83 -6.86 2.43
C ARG A 143 14.94 -7.87 2.24
N ILE A 144 16.19 -7.43 2.42
CA ILE A 144 17.32 -8.36 2.48
C ILE A 144 17.18 -9.23 3.72
N LYS A 145 17.45 -10.53 3.58
CA LYS A 145 17.38 -11.47 4.70
C LYS A 145 18.47 -11.16 5.75
N PRO A 146 18.20 -11.32 7.06
CA PRO A 146 19.19 -11.10 8.10
C PRO A 146 20.49 -11.87 7.89
N GLU A 147 20.44 -13.13 7.46
CA GLU A 147 21.62 -13.95 7.19
C GLU A 147 22.48 -13.40 6.04
N ILE A 148 21.87 -12.70 5.08
CA ILE A 148 22.58 -12.05 3.97
C ILE A 148 23.22 -10.74 4.44
N ILE A 149 22.54 -9.99 5.30
CA ILE A 149 23.13 -8.83 5.99
C ILE A 149 24.37 -9.24 6.78
N ASP A 150 24.28 -10.31 7.57
CA ASP A 150 25.40 -10.85 8.34
C ASP A 150 26.55 -11.30 7.43
N LEU A 151 26.23 -11.92 6.30
CA LEU A 151 27.22 -12.32 5.30
C LEU A 151 27.96 -11.11 4.71
N ILE A 152 27.23 -10.04 4.34
CA ILE A 152 27.82 -8.83 3.79
C ILE A 152 28.74 -8.14 4.83
N GLN A 153 28.31 -8.04 6.09
CA GLN A 153 29.11 -7.40 7.13
C GLN A 153 30.36 -8.20 7.49
N ASN A 154 30.21 -9.52 7.68
CA ASN A 154 31.26 -10.35 8.26
C ASN A 154 32.20 -10.96 7.21
N LYS A 155 31.73 -11.21 5.98
CA LYS A 155 32.56 -11.79 4.91
C LYS A 155 33.04 -10.75 3.91
N LEU A 156 32.22 -9.76 3.57
CA LEU A 156 32.59 -8.73 2.61
C LEU A 156 33.11 -7.45 3.29
N ASN A 157 33.07 -7.36 4.63
CA ASN A 157 33.55 -6.22 5.42
C ASN A 157 32.91 -4.88 5.04
N ILE A 158 31.65 -4.90 4.58
CA ILE A 158 30.89 -3.70 4.25
C ILE A 158 30.05 -3.32 5.47
N LYS A 159 30.36 -2.18 6.10
CA LYS A 159 29.65 -1.68 7.29
C LYS A 159 28.40 -0.88 6.91
N PHE A 160 27.36 -0.95 7.73
CA PHE A 160 26.13 -0.15 7.57
C PHE A 160 26.09 0.98 8.59
N ASN A 161 25.89 2.21 8.12
CA ASN A 161 25.72 3.37 8.99
C ASN A 161 24.32 3.34 9.61
N HIS A 162 24.28 3.06 10.92
CA HIS A 162 23.04 2.98 11.70
C HIS A 162 22.71 4.24 12.51
N THR A 163 23.55 5.29 12.49
CA THR A 163 23.43 6.36 13.47
C THR A 163 22.61 7.55 13.00
N PHE A 164 21.42 7.70 13.59
CA PHE A 164 20.74 8.99 13.71
C PHE A 164 21.14 9.64 15.02
N ASN A 165 21.60 10.90 14.97
CA ASN A 165 21.85 11.72 16.16
C ASN A 165 20.54 12.37 16.59
N SER A 166 19.94 11.90 17.68
CA SER A 166 18.81 12.59 18.32
C SER A 166 19.32 13.75 19.19
N THR A 167 19.56 14.92 18.58
CA THR A 167 19.90 16.12 19.34
C THR A 167 18.64 16.83 19.88
N LEU A 168 18.55 16.83 21.21
CA LEU A 168 17.95 17.79 22.15
C LEU A 168 16.44 18.09 22.06
N LEU A 169 15.74 17.64 23.11
CA LEU A 169 14.42 18.13 23.53
C LEU A 169 14.49 19.62 23.87
N PRO A 170 13.53 20.46 23.45
CA PRO A 170 13.35 21.78 24.04
C PRO A 170 13.05 21.60 25.54
N GLN A 171 13.89 22.17 26.42
CA GLN A 171 13.60 22.18 27.84
C GLN A 171 12.32 22.99 28.09
N SER A 172 11.40 22.40 28.84
CA SER A 172 10.09 22.97 29.16
C SER A 172 10.25 24.35 29.80
N LYS A 173 9.65 25.39 29.20
CA LYS A 173 9.19 26.54 29.99
C LYS A 173 8.01 26.06 30.83
N SER A 174 8.07 26.29 32.14
CA SER A 174 6.96 26.00 33.05
C SER A 174 5.76 26.84 32.65
N PHE A 175 4.68 26.18 32.23
CA PHE A 175 3.39 26.80 32.01
C PHE A 175 2.38 26.04 32.88
N THR A 176 1.64 26.74 33.72
CA THR A 176 0.75 26.17 34.75
C THR A 176 -0.70 26.00 34.29
N ASN A 177 -0.98 26.12 32.98
CA ASN A 177 -2.34 26.07 32.42
C ASN A 177 -2.60 24.76 31.67
N GLY A 178 -3.87 24.53 31.31
CA GLY A 178 -4.24 23.33 30.54
C GLY A 178 -3.50 23.22 29.21
N LEU A 179 -3.27 24.29 28.46
CA LEU A 179 -2.61 24.15 27.16
C LEU A 179 -1.19 23.53 27.27
N SER A 180 -0.48 23.76 28.37
CA SER A 180 0.89 23.27 28.57
C SER A 180 1.00 21.76 28.74
N ILE A 181 0.11 21.13 29.51
CA ILE A 181 0.17 19.69 29.74
C ILE A 181 -0.05 18.97 28.38
N TYR A 182 -0.81 19.56 27.44
CA TYR A 182 -1.18 18.95 26.15
C TYR A 182 0.03 18.97 25.24
N LEU A 183 0.67 20.14 25.12
CA LEU A 183 1.88 20.31 24.35
C LEU A 183 3.02 19.44 24.91
N ASN A 184 3.13 19.30 26.23
CA ASN A 184 4.14 18.44 26.87
C ASN A 184 3.90 16.95 26.64
N THR A 185 2.66 16.47 26.80
CA THR A 185 2.29 15.08 26.47
C THR A 185 2.55 14.79 25.00
N LEU A 186 2.14 15.69 24.10
CA LEU A 186 2.35 15.53 22.66
C LEU A 186 3.84 15.50 22.31
N THR A 187 4.66 16.39 22.88
CA THR A 187 6.12 16.38 22.70
C THR A 187 6.71 15.04 23.10
N SER A 188 6.34 14.52 24.29
CA SER A 188 6.88 13.25 24.80
C SER A 188 6.51 12.08 23.90
N VAL A 189 5.23 11.96 23.52
CA VAL A 189 4.73 10.86 22.70
C VAL A 189 5.32 10.89 21.29
N LEU A 190 5.38 12.06 20.64
CA LEU A 190 5.89 12.18 19.27
C LEU A 190 7.40 11.91 19.18
N ASN A 191 8.19 12.34 20.18
CA ASN A 191 9.62 12.02 20.22
C ASN A 191 9.84 10.51 20.37
N LYS A 192 9.08 9.88 21.27
CA LYS A 192 9.15 8.44 21.44
C LYS A 192 8.75 7.71 20.16
N GLU A 193 7.66 8.13 19.52
CA GLU A 193 7.22 7.53 18.26
C GLU A 193 8.24 7.69 17.13
N LEU A 194 8.88 8.86 17.01
CA LEU A 194 9.96 9.07 16.04
C LEU A 194 11.12 8.10 16.29
N ASN A 195 11.58 7.98 17.54
CA ASN A 195 12.67 7.08 17.92
C ASN A 195 12.29 5.60 17.71
N ASP A 196 11.13 5.16 18.20
CA ASP A 196 10.64 3.79 18.07
C ASP A 196 10.52 3.40 16.59
N ARG A 197 10.05 4.32 15.74
CA ARG A 197 10.00 4.11 14.29
C ARG A 197 11.38 3.97 13.70
N GLN A 198 12.31 4.89 14.00
CA GLN A 198 13.68 4.83 13.49
C GLN A 198 14.39 3.52 13.87
N ASP A 199 14.26 3.09 15.12
CA ASP A 199 14.83 1.83 15.60
C ASP A 199 14.21 0.64 14.86
N ALA A 200 12.88 0.57 14.81
CA ALA A 200 12.18 -0.47 14.08
C ALA A 200 12.63 -0.54 12.62
N TYR A 201 12.73 0.60 11.93
CA TYR A 201 13.19 0.65 10.52
C TYR A 201 14.63 0.20 10.36
N SER A 202 15.52 0.62 11.24
CA SER A 202 16.93 0.25 11.22
C SER A 202 17.10 -1.27 11.37
N GLN A 203 16.26 -1.91 12.19
CA GLN A 203 16.25 -3.36 12.37
C GLN A 203 15.57 -4.11 11.22
N ALA A 204 14.46 -3.59 10.68
CA ALA A 204 13.68 -4.31 9.69
C ALA A 204 14.25 -4.20 8.27
N CYS A 205 14.79 -3.04 7.91
CA CYS A 205 15.19 -2.72 6.54
C CYS A 205 16.50 -1.89 6.55
N PRO A 206 17.65 -2.50 6.93
CA PRO A 206 18.92 -1.79 7.09
C PRO A 206 19.43 -1.11 5.81
N TYR A 207 19.07 -1.64 4.65
CA TYR A 207 19.37 -1.07 3.32
C TYR A 207 18.19 -0.40 2.64
N THR A 208 17.05 -0.31 3.34
CA THR A 208 15.70 0.09 2.87
C THR A 208 14.92 -1.06 2.23
N CYS A 209 13.63 -1.14 2.55
CA CYS A 209 12.75 -2.16 1.96
C CYS A 209 12.53 -1.80 0.48
N ASN A 210 12.35 -2.81 -0.38
CA ASN A 210 12.13 -2.63 -1.82
C ASN A 210 13.29 -1.95 -2.56
N GLN A 211 14.51 -1.98 -2.01
CA GLN A 211 15.72 -1.65 -2.77
C GLN A 211 16.49 -2.94 -3.05
N PRO A 212 16.79 -3.22 -4.32
CA PRO A 212 17.59 -4.38 -4.66
C PRO A 212 19.06 -4.18 -4.30
N LEU A 213 19.74 -5.27 -3.97
CA LEU A 213 21.18 -5.31 -3.87
C LEU A 213 21.81 -4.95 -5.24
N PRO A 214 22.88 -4.14 -5.26
CA PRO A 214 23.67 -3.91 -6.46
C PRO A 214 24.17 -5.22 -7.09
N ASN A 215 24.23 -5.27 -8.43
CA ASN A 215 24.58 -6.50 -9.17
C ASN A 215 25.99 -7.02 -8.86
N ASP A 216 26.95 -6.13 -8.67
CA ASP A 216 28.32 -6.42 -8.24
C ASP A 216 28.36 -7.05 -6.83
N LEU A 217 27.52 -6.56 -5.93
CA LEU A 217 27.36 -7.15 -4.61
C LEU A 217 26.71 -8.54 -4.70
N ILE A 218 25.67 -8.73 -5.53
CA ILE A 218 25.08 -10.05 -5.78
C ILE A 218 26.12 -11.03 -6.32
N GLN A 219 26.95 -10.61 -7.29
CA GLN A 219 28.03 -11.43 -7.84
C GLN A 219 29.06 -11.81 -6.78
N SER A 220 29.38 -10.88 -5.87
CA SER A 220 30.30 -11.14 -4.75
C SER A 220 29.71 -12.10 -3.71
N LEU A 221 28.39 -12.15 -3.58
CA LEU A 221 27.68 -13.07 -2.68
C LEU A 221 27.55 -14.48 -3.25
N GLN A 222 27.49 -14.65 -4.58
CA GLN A 222 27.26 -15.94 -5.25
C GLN A 222 28.09 -17.11 -4.70
N PRO A 223 29.40 -16.99 -4.43
CA PRO A 223 30.19 -18.12 -3.91
C PRO A 223 29.77 -18.62 -2.53
N TYR A 224 29.04 -17.81 -1.77
CA TYR A 224 28.58 -18.13 -0.41
C TYR A 224 27.12 -18.59 -0.37
N LEU A 225 26.37 -18.46 -1.48
CA LEU A 225 24.98 -18.88 -1.54
C LEU A 225 24.89 -20.38 -1.86
N PRO A 226 23.97 -21.12 -1.23
CA PRO A 226 23.74 -22.50 -1.59
C PRO A 226 23.21 -22.59 -3.04
N PRO A 227 23.54 -23.67 -3.78
CA PRO A 227 23.03 -23.85 -5.13
C PRO A 227 21.51 -24.04 -5.11
N ILE A 228 20.82 -23.39 -6.04
CA ILE A 228 19.39 -23.62 -6.28
C ILE A 228 19.27 -24.88 -7.12
N ILE A 229 18.62 -25.91 -6.56
CA ILE A 229 18.31 -27.15 -7.29
C ILE A 229 17.01 -26.91 -8.06
N PRO A 230 17.05 -26.84 -9.41
CA PRO A 230 15.85 -26.68 -10.21
C PRO A 230 14.99 -27.93 -10.14
N ARG A 231 13.68 -27.75 -10.24
CA ARG A 231 12.75 -28.87 -10.34
C ARG A 231 12.83 -29.46 -11.74
N VAL A 232 13.02 -30.77 -11.81
CA VAL A 232 13.06 -31.50 -13.09
C VAL A 232 11.67 -32.00 -13.42
N LEU A 233 11.06 -31.40 -14.45
CA LEU A 233 9.79 -31.83 -15.03
C LEU A 233 10.02 -32.26 -16.49
N ASN A 234 8.92 -32.50 -17.21
CA ASN A 234 8.96 -32.69 -18.65
C ASN A 234 9.66 -31.49 -19.33
N ARG A 235 10.73 -31.76 -20.10
CA ARG A 235 11.51 -30.74 -20.80
C ARG A 235 10.94 -30.35 -22.16
N ASN A 236 10.02 -31.15 -22.69
CA ASN A 236 9.35 -30.95 -23.98
C ASN A 236 7.99 -30.26 -23.83
N ILE A 237 7.37 -30.35 -22.64
CA ILE A 237 6.11 -29.70 -22.32
C ILE A 237 6.36 -28.67 -21.21
N VAL A 238 5.97 -27.43 -21.46
CA VAL A 238 5.99 -26.36 -20.46
C VAL A 238 4.66 -26.39 -19.71
N TYR A 239 4.71 -26.76 -18.43
CA TYR A 239 3.56 -26.71 -17.54
C TYR A 239 3.51 -25.37 -16.79
N ILE A 240 2.34 -24.74 -16.83
CA ILE A 240 2.07 -23.43 -16.23
C ILE A 240 0.79 -23.54 -15.40
N ALA A 241 0.81 -23.08 -14.15
CA ALA A 241 -0.41 -23.01 -13.33
C ALA A 241 -1.06 -21.62 -13.40
N TRP A 242 -2.39 -21.56 -13.29
CA TRP A 242 -3.14 -20.32 -13.18
C TRP A 242 -4.33 -20.44 -12.21
N PHE A 243 -4.27 -19.74 -11.08
CA PHE A 243 -5.39 -19.65 -10.14
C PHE A 243 -6.26 -18.43 -10.46
N VAL A 244 -7.49 -18.66 -10.92
CA VAL A 244 -8.37 -17.59 -11.40
C VAL A 244 -9.86 -17.88 -11.15
N SER A 245 -10.55 -16.91 -10.55
CA SER A 245 -12.00 -16.99 -10.27
C SER A 245 -12.79 -15.73 -10.65
N ASN A 246 -12.12 -14.69 -11.16
CA ASN A 246 -12.79 -13.49 -11.69
C ASN A 246 -12.72 -13.54 -13.22
N CYS A 247 -13.76 -14.01 -13.89
CA CYS A 247 -13.73 -14.22 -15.34
C CYS A 247 -14.18 -12.97 -16.09
N HIS A 248 -13.95 -12.91 -17.41
CA HIS A 248 -14.28 -11.75 -18.25
C HIS A 248 -13.60 -10.46 -17.76
N SER A 249 -12.31 -10.58 -17.46
CA SER A 249 -11.50 -9.46 -17.00
C SER A 249 -11.23 -8.44 -18.11
N HIS A 250 -10.83 -7.22 -17.72
CA HIS A 250 -10.59 -6.13 -18.67
C HIS A 250 -9.14 -6.04 -19.08
N SER A 251 -8.26 -6.79 -18.42
CA SER A 251 -6.87 -6.90 -18.84
C SER A 251 -6.67 -7.68 -20.13
N GLY A 252 -7.70 -8.38 -20.64
CA GLY A 252 -7.59 -9.28 -21.78
C GLY A 252 -6.80 -10.55 -21.47
N ARG A 253 -6.58 -10.86 -20.17
CA ARG A 253 -5.79 -12.01 -19.75
C ARG A 253 -6.38 -13.34 -20.22
N GLU A 254 -7.71 -13.43 -20.32
CA GLU A 254 -8.36 -14.64 -20.79
C GLU A 254 -8.00 -14.93 -22.26
N GLU A 255 -8.09 -13.91 -23.12
CA GLU A 255 -7.68 -14.00 -24.53
C GLU A 255 -6.20 -14.34 -24.66
N TYR A 256 -5.35 -13.69 -23.85
CA TYR A 256 -3.92 -13.98 -23.82
C TYR A 256 -3.66 -15.46 -23.48
N VAL A 257 -4.37 -16.01 -22.48
CA VAL A 257 -4.24 -17.42 -22.09
C VAL A 257 -4.74 -18.36 -23.18
N TYR A 258 -5.80 -18.04 -23.92
CA TYR A 258 -6.22 -18.83 -25.08
C TYR A 258 -5.10 -18.91 -26.13
N LYS A 259 -4.49 -17.77 -26.49
CA LYS A 259 -3.38 -17.71 -27.45
C LYS A 259 -2.12 -18.42 -26.94
N LEU A 260 -1.86 -18.37 -25.64
CA LEU A 260 -0.71 -19.04 -25.04
C LEU A 260 -0.89 -20.57 -25.03
N ARG A 261 -2.10 -21.05 -24.72
CA ARG A 261 -2.44 -22.48 -24.76
C ARG A 261 -2.45 -23.07 -26.17
N SER A 262 -2.65 -22.26 -27.21
CA SER A 262 -2.55 -22.74 -28.60
C SER A 262 -1.10 -22.91 -29.07
N GLN A 263 -0.11 -22.47 -28.29
CA GLN A 263 1.30 -22.62 -28.65
C GLN A 263 1.75 -24.08 -28.46
N PRO A 264 2.52 -24.64 -29.40
CA PRO A 264 2.99 -26.02 -29.30
C PRO A 264 3.76 -26.31 -28.01
N GLY A 265 3.37 -27.37 -27.30
CA GLY A 265 4.04 -27.81 -26.08
C GLY A 265 3.84 -26.89 -24.87
N ILE A 266 2.93 -25.92 -24.90
CA ILE A 266 2.52 -25.14 -23.74
C ILE A 266 1.24 -25.73 -23.14
N HIS A 267 1.28 -26.05 -21.85
CA HIS A 267 0.13 -26.53 -21.09
C HIS A 267 -0.16 -25.61 -19.91
N VAL A 268 -1.35 -25.00 -19.89
CA VAL A 268 -1.79 -24.14 -18.79
C VAL A 268 -2.90 -24.84 -18.02
N ASP A 269 -2.61 -25.20 -16.77
CA ASP A 269 -3.57 -25.76 -15.81
C ASP A 269 -4.32 -24.64 -15.11
N ILE A 270 -5.65 -24.68 -15.22
CA ILE A 270 -6.53 -23.60 -14.76
C ILE A 270 -7.31 -24.03 -13.54
N TYR A 271 -7.04 -23.37 -12.42
CA TYR A 271 -7.64 -23.62 -11.12
C TYR A 271 -8.64 -22.50 -10.78
N GLY A 272 -9.73 -22.85 -10.10
CA GLY A 272 -10.74 -21.89 -9.63
C GLY A 272 -11.96 -21.74 -10.55
N GLY A 273 -12.72 -20.65 -10.34
CA GLY A 273 -14.03 -20.45 -10.95
C GLY A 273 -14.04 -20.31 -12.47
N CYS A 274 -12.93 -19.93 -13.10
CA CYS A 274 -12.90 -19.74 -14.55
C CYS A 274 -12.56 -21.01 -15.35
N LYS A 275 -12.35 -22.16 -14.70
CA LYS A 275 -11.98 -23.41 -15.37
C LYS A 275 -12.95 -23.84 -16.48
N SER A 276 -14.25 -23.63 -16.28
CA SER A 276 -15.31 -24.01 -17.22
C SER A 276 -15.21 -23.28 -18.56
N MET A 277 -14.83 -22.00 -18.52
CA MET A 277 -14.65 -21.15 -19.71
C MET A 277 -13.56 -21.69 -20.64
N PHE A 278 -12.56 -22.37 -20.11
CA PHE A 278 -11.40 -22.83 -20.86
C PHE A 278 -11.49 -24.29 -21.30
N HIS A 279 -12.60 -24.98 -21.02
CA HIS A 279 -12.76 -26.43 -21.16
C HIS A 279 -11.56 -27.19 -20.58
N SER A 280 -10.98 -26.67 -19.49
CA SER A 280 -9.83 -27.28 -18.85
C SER A 280 -10.26 -28.59 -18.21
N HIS A 281 -9.38 -29.61 -18.22
CA HIS A 281 -9.59 -30.80 -17.41
C HIS A 281 -9.91 -30.36 -15.98
N ILE A 282 -10.89 -31.01 -15.37
CA ILE A 282 -11.15 -30.84 -13.94
C ILE A 282 -9.88 -31.31 -13.24
N VAL A 283 -8.98 -30.39 -12.93
CA VAL A 283 -8.00 -30.65 -11.88
C VAL A 283 -8.83 -30.61 -10.61
N PRO A 284 -9.01 -31.73 -9.88
CA PRO A 284 -9.64 -31.68 -8.59
C PRO A 284 -8.84 -30.67 -7.77
N LEU A 285 -9.52 -29.62 -7.33
CA LEU A 285 -8.89 -28.67 -6.44
C LEU A 285 -8.75 -29.42 -5.12
N GLU A 286 -7.62 -30.11 -4.90
CA GLU A 286 -7.30 -30.71 -3.59
C GLU A 286 -7.14 -29.62 -2.50
N CYS A 287 -7.16 -28.35 -2.91
CA CYS A 287 -6.83 -27.19 -2.11
C CYS A 287 -7.96 -26.15 -2.04
N GLN A 288 -8.91 -26.32 -1.12
CA GLN A 288 -9.89 -25.27 -0.85
C GLN A 288 -9.22 -23.95 -0.43
N LYS A 289 -9.85 -22.83 -0.78
CA LYS A 289 -9.39 -21.48 -0.38
C LYS A 289 -9.33 -21.41 1.15
N GLY A 290 -8.15 -21.15 1.70
CA GLY A 290 -7.93 -21.07 3.16
C GLY A 290 -7.23 -22.28 3.77
N THR A 291 -6.94 -23.34 3.01
CA THR A 291 -6.10 -24.44 3.49
C THR A 291 -4.61 -24.02 3.51
N PRO A 292 -3.94 -23.96 4.68
CA PRO A 292 -2.53 -23.60 4.77
C PRO A 292 -1.65 -24.53 3.94
N ASN A 293 -0.61 -23.99 3.30
CA ASN A 293 0.41 -24.72 2.52
C ASN A 293 -0.11 -25.49 1.30
N CYS A 294 -1.38 -25.36 0.94
CA CYS A 294 -1.96 -26.12 -0.15
C CYS A 294 -1.52 -25.57 -1.52
N MET A 295 -1.57 -24.24 -1.70
CA MET A 295 -1.09 -23.60 -2.92
C MET A 295 0.41 -23.83 -3.17
N GLU A 296 1.25 -23.79 -2.14
CA GLU A 296 2.68 -24.08 -2.28
C GLU A 296 2.91 -25.52 -2.77
N LYS A 297 2.19 -26.49 -2.20
CA LYS A 297 2.24 -27.88 -2.64
C LYS A 297 1.74 -28.05 -4.07
N THR A 298 0.63 -27.42 -4.46
CA THR A 298 0.13 -27.49 -5.84
C THR A 298 1.11 -26.84 -6.81
N LEU A 299 1.65 -25.67 -6.48
CA LEU A 299 2.64 -24.99 -7.33
C LEU A 299 3.99 -25.69 -7.34
N SER A 300 4.24 -26.64 -6.42
CA SER A 300 5.51 -27.35 -6.32
C SER A 300 5.85 -28.15 -7.58
N ILE A 301 4.89 -28.51 -8.42
CA ILE A 301 5.10 -29.25 -9.66
C ILE A 301 5.13 -28.36 -10.91
N TYR A 302 5.18 -27.04 -10.76
CA TYR A 302 5.23 -26.09 -11.87
C TYR A 302 6.55 -25.32 -11.87
N ARG A 303 7.01 -24.96 -13.08
CA ARG A 303 8.12 -24.02 -13.27
C ARG A 303 7.63 -22.59 -13.45
N PHE A 304 6.42 -22.42 -13.98
CA PHE A 304 5.85 -21.13 -14.31
C PHE A 304 4.47 -20.98 -13.70
N TYR A 305 4.13 -19.75 -13.34
CA TYR A 305 2.83 -19.40 -12.79
C TYR A 305 2.29 -18.14 -13.47
N LEU A 306 1.03 -18.12 -13.88
CA LEU A 306 0.41 -16.93 -14.45
C LEU A 306 -0.06 -15.99 -13.34
N SER A 307 0.69 -14.92 -13.11
CA SER A 307 0.36 -13.83 -12.21
C SER A 307 -0.39 -12.71 -12.94
N PHE A 308 -1.46 -13.08 -13.65
CA PHE A 308 -2.20 -12.17 -14.52
C PHE A 308 -3.27 -11.39 -13.76
N GLU A 309 -3.10 -10.08 -13.67
CA GLU A 309 -4.05 -9.17 -13.05
C GLU A 309 -5.33 -9.05 -13.86
N ASN A 310 -6.44 -8.75 -13.17
CA ASN A 310 -7.75 -8.62 -13.81
C ASN A 310 -7.96 -7.27 -14.53
N SER A 311 -7.03 -6.34 -14.36
CA SER A 311 -7.02 -5.00 -14.94
C SER A 311 -5.57 -4.57 -15.19
N LYS A 312 -5.31 -3.80 -16.24
CA LYS A 312 -3.95 -3.32 -16.58
C LYS A 312 -3.67 -1.95 -15.96
N CYS A 313 -3.39 -1.90 -14.66
CA CYS A 313 -3.25 -0.63 -13.94
C CYS A 313 -1.83 -0.42 -13.46
N ASP A 314 -1.32 0.80 -13.57
CA ASP A 314 -0.08 1.17 -12.89
C ASP A 314 -0.18 0.83 -11.40
N THR A 315 0.93 0.31 -10.86
CA THR A 315 1.12 -0.16 -9.48
C THR A 315 0.14 -1.21 -8.92
N TYR A 316 -0.82 -1.69 -9.72
CA TYR A 316 -1.71 -2.81 -9.36
C TYR A 316 -0.99 -4.14 -9.56
N ILE A 317 -0.12 -4.48 -8.60
CA ILE A 317 0.64 -5.73 -8.54
C ILE A 317 0.29 -6.40 -7.22
N THR A 318 -0.54 -7.45 -7.27
CA THR A 318 -1.25 -7.95 -6.08
C THR A 318 -0.74 -9.30 -5.57
N GLU A 319 -1.56 -10.05 -4.82
CA GLU A 319 -1.28 -11.40 -4.34
C GLU A 319 -0.86 -12.36 -5.44
N LYS A 320 -1.28 -12.11 -6.69
CA LYS A 320 -0.94 -12.96 -7.84
C LYS A 320 0.57 -13.03 -8.05
N TYR A 321 1.24 -11.89 -8.02
CA TYR A 321 2.70 -11.86 -8.04
C TYR A 321 3.26 -12.18 -6.66
N TRP A 322 2.88 -11.37 -5.65
CA TRP A 322 3.56 -11.34 -4.37
C TRP A 322 3.37 -12.60 -3.50
N VAL A 323 2.23 -13.27 -3.63
CA VAL A 323 1.89 -14.44 -2.81
C VAL A 323 1.93 -15.69 -3.66
N GLN A 324 1.06 -15.84 -4.65
CA GLN A 324 0.98 -17.08 -5.43
C GLN A 324 2.24 -17.31 -6.26
N GLY A 325 2.68 -16.30 -7.03
CA GLY A 325 3.87 -16.43 -7.87
C GLY A 325 5.14 -16.70 -7.07
N LEU A 326 5.44 -15.86 -6.08
CA LEU A 326 6.68 -15.97 -5.31
C LEU A 326 6.69 -17.16 -4.33
N HIS A 327 5.60 -17.44 -3.59
CA HIS A 327 5.61 -18.54 -2.61
C HIS A 327 5.65 -19.92 -3.28
N GLY A 328 5.12 -20.07 -4.51
CA GLY A 328 5.22 -21.32 -5.27
C GLY A 328 6.64 -21.71 -5.68
N LYS A 329 7.60 -20.77 -5.58
CA LYS A 329 8.97 -20.88 -6.11
C LYS A 329 8.99 -21.24 -7.61
N CYS A 330 7.99 -20.74 -8.33
CA CYS A 330 7.90 -20.74 -9.79
C CYS A 330 8.35 -19.37 -10.31
N ILE A 331 8.61 -19.27 -11.62
CA ILE A 331 8.76 -17.97 -12.27
C ILE A 331 7.35 -17.40 -12.55
N PRO A 332 6.97 -16.27 -11.93
CA PRO A 332 5.74 -15.57 -12.25
C PRO A 332 5.83 -14.98 -13.65
N ILE A 333 4.84 -15.28 -14.49
CA ILE A 333 4.60 -14.61 -15.77
C ILE A 333 3.53 -13.55 -15.49
N VAL A 334 3.88 -12.27 -15.64
CA VAL A 334 3.06 -11.15 -15.18
C VAL A 334 2.41 -10.42 -16.35
N LEU A 335 1.16 -10.02 -16.15
CA LEU A 335 0.35 -9.19 -17.05
C LEU A 335 -0.52 -8.31 -16.16
N GLY A 336 -0.41 -6.98 -16.29
CA GLY A 336 -1.13 -6.05 -15.42
C GLY A 336 -0.59 -4.64 -15.57
N ALA A 337 0.19 -4.20 -14.57
CA ALA A 337 0.90 -2.93 -14.60
C ALA A 337 1.93 -2.87 -15.74
N LYS A 338 2.38 -1.66 -16.11
CA LYS A 338 3.46 -1.48 -17.09
C LYS A 338 4.79 -2.03 -16.54
N ILE A 339 5.71 -2.42 -17.43
CA ILE A 339 7.07 -2.92 -17.09
C ILE A 339 7.76 -2.03 -16.06
N LYS A 340 7.77 -0.71 -16.28
CA LYS A 340 8.38 0.28 -15.37
C LYS A 340 7.85 0.23 -13.93
N GLN A 341 6.60 -0.17 -13.75
CA GLN A 341 6.01 -0.30 -12.41
C GLN A 341 6.50 -1.57 -11.71
N TYR A 342 6.65 -2.68 -12.44
CA TYR A 342 7.30 -3.88 -11.90
C TYR A 342 8.78 -3.62 -11.59
N GLU A 343 9.52 -2.96 -12.48
CA GLU A 343 10.93 -2.57 -12.23
C GLU A 343 11.10 -1.74 -10.95
N ARG A 344 10.10 -0.92 -10.62
CA ARG A 344 10.12 -0.06 -9.44
C ARG A 344 9.89 -0.80 -8.12
N ILE A 345 9.00 -1.80 -8.09
CA ILE A 345 8.55 -2.40 -6.81
C ILE A 345 8.72 -3.90 -6.71
N ALA A 346 8.75 -4.62 -7.82
CA ALA A 346 8.92 -6.07 -7.83
C ALA A 346 10.39 -6.43 -7.55
N ILE A 347 10.62 -7.68 -7.20
CA ILE A 347 11.97 -8.17 -6.95
C ILE A 347 12.66 -8.29 -8.31
N PRO A 348 13.86 -7.72 -8.51
CA PRO A 348 14.52 -7.81 -9.80
C PRO A 348 14.81 -9.26 -10.16
N ASN A 349 14.76 -9.53 -11.48
CA ASN A 349 15.04 -10.85 -12.03
C ASN A 349 14.24 -11.98 -11.34
N SER A 350 12.98 -11.73 -10.99
CA SER A 350 12.11 -12.74 -10.36
C SER A 350 10.91 -13.13 -11.22
N TYR A 351 10.62 -12.39 -12.30
CA TYR A 351 9.40 -12.53 -13.11
C TYR A 351 9.68 -12.35 -14.61
N ILE A 352 8.75 -12.83 -15.44
CA ILE A 352 8.72 -12.61 -16.89
C ILE A 352 7.53 -11.71 -17.21
N HIS A 353 7.77 -10.52 -17.77
CA HIS A 353 6.69 -9.63 -18.20
C HIS A 353 6.24 -9.96 -19.62
N VAL A 354 4.93 -10.12 -19.84
CA VAL A 354 4.40 -10.45 -21.17
C VAL A 354 4.77 -9.42 -22.24
N ASP A 355 4.73 -8.12 -21.89
CA ASP A 355 5.04 -7.02 -22.82
C ASP A 355 6.53 -6.91 -23.20
N ASN A 356 7.42 -7.75 -22.63
CA ASN A 356 8.80 -7.87 -23.12
C ASN A 356 8.89 -8.65 -24.44
N TYR A 357 7.79 -9.31 -24.85
CA TYR A 357 7.72 -10.12 -26.05
C TYR A 357 6.71 -9.50 -27.02
N PRO A 358 7.13 -9.14 -28.24
CA PRO A 358 6.22 -8.67 -29.29
C PRO A 358 5.03 -9.58 -29.59
N THR A 359 5.17 -10.90 -29.37
CA THR A 359 4.14 -11.90 -29.68
C THR A 359 4.07 -13.00 -28.62
N VAL A 360 2.93 -13.70 -28.54
CA VAL A 360 2.73 -14.82 -27.61
C VAL A 360 3.62 -16.01 -27.99
N GLU A 361 3.88 -16.18 -29.28
CA GLU A 361 4.80 -17.18 -29.85
C GLU A 361 6.22 -16.99 -29.31
N GLN A 362 6.70 -15.74 -29.26
CA GLN A 362 8.03 -15.42 -28.73
C GLN A 362 8.11 -15.63 -27.22
N LEU A 363 7.06 -15.30 -26.47
CA LEU A 363 6.98 -15.68 -25.06
C LEU A 363 7.06 -17.21 -24.92
N ALA A 364 6.28 -17.98 -25.69
CA ALA A 364 6.31 -19.44 -25.63
C ALA A 364 7.69 -20.02 -25.96
N GLN A 365 8.40 -19.45 -26.95
CA GLN A 365 9.79 -19.83 -27.27
C GLN A 365 10.72 -19.60 -26.08
N GLU A 366 10.59 -18.46 -25.39
CA GLU A 366 11.38 -18.21 -24.18
C GLU A 366 11.06 -19.19 -23.05
N LEU A 367 9.77 -19.48 -22.82
CA LEU A 367 9.36 -20.45 -21.80
C LEU A 367 9.94 -21.84 -22.09
N HIS A 368 9.97 -22.25 -23.36
CA HIS A 368 10.65 -23.48 -23.79
C HIS A 368 12.15 -23.44 -23.53
N ARG A 369 12.81 -22.32 -23.85
CA ARG A 369 14.25 -22.13 -23.59
C ARG A 369 14.57 -22.26 -22.11
N LEU A 370 13.81 -21.59 -21.24
CA LEU A 370 13.95 -21.65 -19.79
C LEU A 370 13.60 -23.03 -19.22
N ASN A 371 12.60 -23.73 -19.76
CA ASN A 371 12.25 -25.08 -19.32
C ASN A 371 13.37 -26.10 -19.65
N LYS A 372 14.09 -25.89 -20.75
CA LYS A 372 15.21 -26.74 -21.18
C LYS A 372 16.55 -26.38 -20.55
N ASN A 373 16.73 -25.13 -20.10
CA ASN A 373 17.98 -24.65 -19.53
C ASN A 373 17.84 -24.31 -18.04
N ASP A 374 18.29 -25.24 -17.20
CA ASP A 374 18.27 -25.10 -15.75
C ASP A 374 19.09 -23.93 -15.24
N SER A 375 20.29 -23.72 -15.79
CA SER A 375 21.18 -22.62 -15.39
C SER A 375 20.55 -21.25 -15.62
N GLU A 376 19.75 -21.10 -16.69
CA GLU A 376 19.02 -19.86 -16.96
C GLU A 376 17.75 -19.74 -16.13
N TYR A 377 17.04 -20.84 -15.92
CA TYR A 377 15.85 -20.86 -15.05
C TYR A 377 16.17 -20.46 -13.60
N VAL A 378 17.23 -21.02 -13.01
CA VAL A 378 17.54 -20.76 -11.60
C VAL A 378 17.96 -19.32 -11.33
N LYS A 379 18.40 -18.56 -12.36
CA LYS A 379 18.65 -17.12 -12.23
C LYS A 379 17.40 -16.39 -11.75
N TYR A 380 16.22 -16.79 -12.22
CA TYR A 380 14.94 -16.22 -11.79
C TYR A 380 14.52 -16.59 -10.36
N LEU A 381 15.24 -17.50 -9.71
CA LEU A 381 14.97 -17.95 -8.34
C LEU A 381 16.04 -17.48 -7.35
N GLN A 382 17.08 -16.77 -7.81
CA GLN A 382 18.16 -16.27 -6.95
C GLN A 382 17.65 -15.38 -5.81
N TRP A 383 16.58 -14.64 -6.07
CA TRP A 383 15.92 -13.82 -5.06
C TRP A 383 15.53 -14.59 -3.79
N THR A 384 15.25 -15.90 -3.91
CA THR A 384 14.83 -16.74 -2.77
C THR A 384 15.92 -16.89 -1.71
N HIS A 385 17.19 -16.67 -2.06
CA HIS A 385 18.29 -16.61 -1.09
C HIS A 385 18.50 -15.21 -0.54
N LEU A 386 18.26 -14.19 -1.35
CA LEU A 386 18.62 -12.80 -1.05
C LEU A 386 17.57 -12.07 -0.22
N TYR A 387 16.30 -12.32 -0.51
CA TYR A 387 15.20 -11.49 -0.02
C TYR A 387 14.15 -12.28 0.75
N ASP A 388 13.61 -11.64 1.77
CA ASP A 388 12.43 -12.04 2.54
C ASP A 388 11.21 -11.30 2.00
N VAL A 389 10.16 -12.06 1.69
CA VAL A 389 8.89 -11.59 1.08
C VAL A 389 7.68 -11.85 1.99
N SER A 390 7.92 -12.26 3.25
CA SER A 390 6.87 -12.64 4.18
C SER A 390 5.91 -11.49 4.51
N GLU A 391 4.72 -11.85 5.00
CA GLU A 391 3.52 -10.99 5.04
C GLU A 391 3.67 -9.70 5.84
N ASN A 392 4.71 -9.60 6.68
CA ASN A 392 4.99 -8.46 7.54
C ASN A 392 5.61 -7.25 6.80
N TYR A 393 5.90 -7.37 5.50
CA TYR A 393 6.66 -6.36 4.74
C TYR A 393 5.86 -5.62 3.66
N GLY A 394 4.56 -5.38 3.89
CA GLY A 394 3.91 -4.23 3.25
C GLY A 394 4.51 -2.93 3.80
N PRO A 395 4.85 -1.92 2.98
CA PRO A 395 5.19 -0.56 3.45
C PRO A 395 4.14 0.05 4.39
N THR A 396 2.93 -0.49 4.35
CA THR A 396 1.78 -0.14 5.19
C THR A 396 1.77 -0.85 6.54
N ALA A 397 2.55 -1.92 6.74
CA ALA A 397 2.47 -2.79 7.92
C ALA A 397 2.91 -2.13 9.24
N ARG A 398 3.58 -0.97 9.20
CA ARG A 398 3.99 -0.23 10.42
C ARG A 398 3.32 1.13 10.59
N PHE A 399 2.72 1.67 9.53
CA PHE A 399 1.99 2.93 9.56
C PHE A 399 0.51 2.62 9.35
N SER A 400 -0.18 2.27 10.43
CA SER A 400 -1.63 2.10 10.37
C SER A 400 -2.28 3.43 9.98
N PHE A 401 -3.31 3.39 9.13
CA PHE A 401 -4.11 4.56 8.78
C PHE A 401 -4.58 5.34 10.02
N HIS A 402 -4.84 4.63 11.12
CA HIS A 402 -5.20 5.17 12.41
C HIS A 402 -4.14 6.12 12.99
N SER A 403 -2.86 5.70 13.01
CA SER A 403 -1.77 6.54 13.52
C SER A 403 -1.57 7.78 12.63
N THR A 404 -1.71 7.61 11.31
CA THR A 404 -1.64 8.73 10.35
C THR A 404 -2.70 9.78 10.65
N LEU A 405 -3.98 9.38 10.72
CA LEU A 405 -5.07 10.30 11.00
C LEU A 405 -4.95 10.92 12.40
N CYS A 406 -4.44 10.18 13.39
CA CYS A 406 -4.16 10.75 14.71
C CYS A 406 -3.18 11.92 14.63
N PHE A 407 -2.03 11.73 13.96
CA PHE A 407 -1.04 12.80 13.83
C PHE A 407 -1.54 13.98 13.00
N LEU A 408 -2.27 13.72 11.91
CA LEU A 408 -2.87 14.78 11.10
C LEU A 408 -3.93 15.58 11.87
N GLY A 409 -4.72 14.94 12.73
CA GLY A 409 -5.66 15.63 13.62
C GLY A 409 -4.93 16.56 14.60
N HIS A 410 -3.83 16.08 15.22
CA HIS A 410 -2.99 16.94 16.07
C HIS A 410 -2.33 18.07 15.26
N TYR A 411 -1.92 17.81 14.02
CA TYR A 411 -1.37 18.80 13.10
C TYR A 411 -2.37 19.92 12.81
N GLN A 412 -3.63 19.59 12.50
CA GLN A 412 -4.71 20.57 12.30
C GLN A 412 -4.96 21.40 13.57
N ARG A 413 -5.03 20.76 14.74
CA ARG A 413 -5.22 21.45 16.03
C ARG A 413 -4.09 22.43 16.34
N LEU A 414 -2.83 22.04 16.10
CA LEU A 414 -1.67 22.91 16.25
C LEU A 414 -1.72 24.10 15.29
N HIS A 415 -2.20 23.92 14.06
CA HIS A 415 -2.37 25.02 13.11
C HIS A 415 -3.47 26.01 13.50
N ALA A 416 -4.54 25.53 14.14
CA ALA A 416 -5.65 26.35 14.61
C ALA A 416 -5.31 27.18 15.87
N MET A 417 -4.18 26.93 16.53
CA MET A 417 -3.77 27.70 17.72
C MET A 417 -3.44 29.15 17.34
N LYS A 418 -4.08 30.09 18.05
CA LYS A 418 -3.85 31.55 17.86
C LYS A 418 -2.43 31.97 18.25
N GLU A 419 -1.88 31.36 19.30
CA GLU A 419 -0.53 31.64 19.76
C GLU A 419 0.49 30.94 18.87
N ASN A 420 1.43 31.71 18.33
CA ASN A 420 2.59 31.16 17.65
C ASN A 420 3.79 31.20 18.61
N ASN A 421 4.31 30.03 18.98
CA ASN A 421 5.46 29.90 19.85
C ASN A 421 6.43 28.82 19.33
N GLU A 422 7.64 28.80 19.90
CA GLU A 422 8.71 27.87 19.51
C GLU A 422 8.27 26.40 19.67
N GLN A 423 7.52 26.08 20.73
CA GLN A 423 7.03 24.73 20.99
C GLN A 423 6.04 24.25 19.93
N ARG A 424 5.09 25.10 19.49
CA ARG A 424 4.17 24.81 18.39
C ARG A 424 4.94 24.53 17.10
N THR A 425 5.92 25.37 16.78
CA THR A 425 6.75 25.22 15.57
C THR A 425 7.54 23.92 15.60
N TYR A 426 8.15 23.60 16.75
CA TYR A 426 8.85 22.34 16.98
C TYR A 426 7.94 21.13 16.78
N LEU A 427 6.73 21.13 17.37
CA LEU A 427 5.77 20.03 17.24
C LEU A 427 5.29 19.83 15.81
N LEU A 428 5.01 20.91 15.08
CA LEU A 428 4.65 20.85 13.66
C LEU A 428 5.78 20.21 12.83
N ASN A 429 7.03 20.59 13.09
CA ASN A 429 8.19 19.99 12.42
C ASN A 429 8.38 18.53 12.81
N LEU A 430 8.19 18.19 14.09
CA LEU A 430 8.31 16.83 14.59
C LEU A 430 7.29 15.88 13.94
N ILE A 431 6.02 16.32 13.82
CA ILE A 431 5.00 15.57 13.07
C ILE A 431 5.43 15.38 11.61
N ARG A 432 5.89 16.44 10.93
CA ARG A 432 6.38 16.31 9.54
C ARG A 432 7.53 15.32 9.44
N ASN A 433 8.47 15.31 10.39
CA ASN A 433 9.60 14.39 10.41
C ASN A 433 9.17 12.93 10.61
N ILE A 434 8.12 12.66 11.40
CA ILE A 434 7.52 11.31 11.54
C ILE A 434 7.01 10.79 10.19
N PHE A 435 6.53 11.68 9.31
CA PHE A 435 6.09 11.36 7.95
C PHE A 435 7.19 11.51 6.88
N ASN A 436 8.31 12.16 7.18
CA ASN A 436 9.42 12.43 6.26
C ASN A 436 10.71 11.78 6.72
N MET A 437 10.65 10.56 7.27
CA MET A 437 11.87 9.80 7.47
C MET A 437 12.53 9.62 6.09
N GLU A 438 13.79 10.05 5.96
CA GLU A 438 14.47 10.37 4.69
C GLU A 438 14.04 9.50 3.50
N LYS A 439 13.94 10.11 2.31
CA LYS A 439 13.42 9.63 1.00
C LYS A 439 13.60 8.15 0.60
N MET A 440 14.41 7.38 1.30
CA MET A 440 14.62 5.95 1.08
C MET A 440 14.02 5.06 2.20
N ARG A 441 13.52 5.63 3.30
CA ARG A 441 13.05 4.91 4.50
C ARG A 441 11.60 5.30 4.83
N LEU A 442 10.69 4.91 3.93
CA LEU A 442 9.22 5.05 3.95
C LEU A 442 8.62 5.77 5.18
N PRO A 443 7.97 6.92 4.96
CA PRO A 443 6.51 6.89 5.09
C PRO A 443 5.81 7.19 3.76
N ASN A 444 4.79 6.42 3.43
CA ASN A 444 3.98 6.56 2.22
C ASN A 444 3.02 7.76 2.25
N PHE A 445 3.28 8.80 3.07
CA PHE A 445 2.41 9.96 3.16
C PHE A 445 2.96 11.12 2.31
N ASN A 446 2.21 11.51 1.28
CA ASN A 446 2.60 12.57 0.36
C ASN A 446 2.01 13.92 0.80
N TRP A 447 2.84 14.73 1.45
CA TRP A 447 2.45 16.09 1.87
C TRP A 447 2.15 17.04 0.72
N ASP A 448 2.68 16.79 -0.49
CA ASP A 448 2.47 17.67 -1.64
C ASP A 448 1.07 17.45 -2.25
N THR A 449 0.56 16.22 -2.19
CA THR A 449 -0.80 15.89 -2.64
C THR A 449 -1.84 16.10 -1.56
N ALA A 450 -1.44 15.95 -0.28
CA ALA A 450 -2.29 16.11 0.88
C ALA A 450 -2.65 17.59 1.08
N THR A 451 -3.58 18.06 0.25
CA THR A 451 -4.20 19.37 0.39
C THR A 451 -5.50 19.20 1.18
N THR A 452 -5.89 20.20 1.97
CA THR A 452 -7.22 20.23 2.60
C THR A 452 -8.36 20.41 1.59
N LYS A 453 -8.07 20.38 0.28
CA LYS A 453 -9.07 20.50 -0.78
C LYS A 453 -9.83 19.18 -0.89
N LEU A 454 -11.12 19.31 -1.18
CA LEU A 454 -12.00 18.19 -1.36
C LEU A 454 -11.59 17.38 -2.60
N ILE A 455 -11.65 16.05 -2.48
CA ILE A 455 -11.27 15.11 -3.53
C ILE A 455 -12.48 14.89 -4.44
N ARG A 456 -12.29 15.10 -5.74
CA ARG A 456 -13.20 14.65 -6.77
C ARG A 456 -12.88 13.23 -7.16
N ILE A 457 -13.54 12.26 -6.52
CA ILE A 457 -13.33 10.83 -6.77
C ILE A 457 -13.49 10.52 -8.25
N SER A 458 -14.43 11.15 -8.94
CA SER A 458 -14.65 11.02 -10.39
C SER A 458 -13.41 11.36 -11.24
N GLU A 459 -12.53 12.25 -10.78
CA GLU A 459 -11.28 12.59 -11.49
C GLU A 459 -10.19 11.53 -11.27
N PHE A 460 -10.18 10.92 -10.08
CA PHE A 460 -9.24 9.86 -9.75
C PHE A 460 -9.69 8.52 -10.28
N TYR A 461 -10.99 8.33 -10.49
CA TYR A 461 -11.62 7.03 -10.69
C TYR A 461 -12.53 7.04 -11.91
N ASN A 462 -12.15 6.27 -12.93
CA ASN A 462 -12.96 6.08 -14.11
C ASN A 462 -13.36 4.59 -14.25
N PRO A 463 -14.64 4.25 -14.05
CA PRO A 463 -15.10 2.86 -14.13
C PRO A 463 -15.18 2.34 -15.57
N LYS A 464 -15.13 3.23 -16.58
CA LYS A 464 -15.31 2.91 -18.00
C LYS A 464 -14.00 2.55 -18.72
N VAL A 465 -12.85 2.90 -18.17
CA VAL A 465 -11.54 2.62 -18.79
C VAL A 465 -10.77 1.55 -18.02
N ASN A 466 -9.82 0.92 -18.71
CA ASN A 466 -8.82 0.12 -18.04
C ASN A 466 -7.97 1.05 -17.18
N CYS A 467 -8.30 1.08 -15.89
CA CYS A 467 -7.47 1.62 -14.82
C CYS A 467 -7.47 3.13 -14.63
N TRP A 468 -6.55 3.52 -13.76
CA TRP A 468 -6.25 4.86 -13.29
C TRP A 468 -5.66 5.79 -14.36
N ASP A 469 -5.34 5.23 -15.53
CA ASP A 469 -4.98 5.94 -16.74
C ASP A 469 -6.27 6.42 -17.41
N ASN A 470 -6.75 7.58 -16.97
CA ASN A 470 -7.23 8.50 -17.99
C ASN A 470 -6.00 8.86 -18.82
N ASP A 471 -6.10 8.93 -20.13
CA ASP A 471 -5.13 9.63 -20.99
C ASP A 471 -5.09 11.15 -20.68
N PHE A 472 -5.06 11.55 -19.41
CA PHE A 472 -4.83 12.90 -18.90
C PHE A 472 -4.58 12.86 -17.38
N PRO A 473 -3.34 13.05 -16.88
CA PRO A 473 -3.14 14.28 -16.14
C PRO A 473 -3.32 15.39 -17.18
N SER A 474 -4.39 16.18 -17.08
CA SER A 474 -4.53 17.37 -17.91
C SER A 474 -3.21 18.14 -17.86
N LEU A 475 -2.77 18.71 -18.99
CA LEU A 475 -1.61 19.61 -19.06
C LEU A 475 -1.63 20.61 -17.87
N PHE A 476 -2.84 20.99 -17.44
CA PHE A 476 -3.17 21.76 -16.26
C PHE A 476 -2.56 21.23 -14.93
N ARG A 477 -2.58 19.91 -14.68
CA ARG A 477 -2.05 19.31 -13.44
C ARG A 477 -0.51 19.20 -13.45
N GLN A 478 0.11 19.04 -14.62
CA GLN A 478 1.57 19.12 -14.78
C GLN A 478 2.06 20.57 -14.67
N VAL A 479 1.30 21.52 -15.21
CA VAL A 479 1.59 22.96 -15.16
C VAL A 479 1.48 23.51 -13.73
N ILE A 480 0.50 23.06 -12.92
CA ILE A 480 0.39 23.48 -11.51
C ILE A 480 1.59 23.00 -10.67
N ASN A 481 2.12 21.79 -10.96
CA ASN A 481 3.30 21.28 -10.25
C ASN A 481 4.61 21.95 -10.70
N HIS A 482 4.67 22.53 -11.90
CA HIS A 482 5.82 23.30 -12.37
C HIS A 482 5.75 24.81 -12.07
N LEU A 483 4.55 25.39 -11.89
CA LEU A 483 4.37 26.83 -11.66
C LEU A 483 4.44 27.28 -10.19
N PHE A 484 4.68 26.36 -9.24
CA PHE A 484 4.90 26.71 -7.82
C PHE A 484 6.38 26.72 -7.39
N ILE A 485 7.29 26.90 -8.35
CA ILE A 485 8.61 27.45 -8.11
C ILE A 485 8.53 28.89 -8.63
N TRP A 486 8.55 29.88 -7.73
CA TRP A 486 8.57 31.36 -7.91
C TRP A 486 7.59 32.12 -7.00
N TRP A 487 7.32 31.63 -5.79
CA TRP A 487 6.85 32.52 -4.72
C TRP A 487 7.42 32.15 -3.35
N LYS A 488 8.74 32.32 -3.25
CA LYS A 488 9.48 32.60 -2.01
C LYS A 488 10.64 33.51 -2.37
N LEU A 489 10.35 34.81 -2.46
CA LEU A 489 11.25 35.95 -2.26
C LEU A 489 10.37 37.21 -2.30
N LEU A 490 9.57 37.38 -1.25
CA LEU A 490 9.21 38.64 -0.58
C LEU A 490 8.63 38.27 0.79
#